data_AF-A0A1C4S8Y4-F1
#
_entry.id   AF-A0A1C4S8Y4-F1
#
_cell.length_a   1.000
_cell.length_b   1.000
_cell.length_c   1.000
_cell.angle_alpha   90.00
_cell.angle_beta   90.00
_cell.angle_gamma   90.00
#
_symmetry.space_group_name_H-M   'P 1'
#
loop_
_entity.id
_entity.type
_entity.pdbx_description
1 polymer ?
#
loop_
_entity_poly.entity_id
_entity_poly.type
_entity_poly.pdbx_seq_one_letter_code
_entity_poly.pdbx_strand_id
1 'polypeptide(L)' 'MSGAQSGLCLDVTSASTANGALVELWTCTGASNQQWTLG' A
#
# COMPACT_ATOMS: atom_id res chain seq x y z
N MET A 1 2.01 -1.35 -6.22
CA MET A 1 3.43 -1.26 -6.69
C MET A 1 4.27 -2.11 -5.76
N SER A 2 5.05 -3.06 -6.25
CA SER A 2 5.95 -3.84 -5.39
C SER A 2 7.22 -3.03 -5.10
N GLY A 3 7.60 -2.91 -3.83
CA GLY A 3 8.87 -2.35 -3.39
C GLY A 3 9.99 -3.29 -3.82
N ALA A 4 10.96 -2.76 -4.58
CA ALA A 4 12.03 -3.55 -5.19
C ALA A 4 12.91 -4.33 -4.20
N GLN A 5 12.91 -3.93 -2.92
CA GLN A 5 13.79 -4.49 -1.90
C GLN A 5 13.17 -5.67 -1.12
N SER A 6 11.83 -5.70 -1.01
CA SER A 6 11.11 -6.72 -0.22
C SER A 6 10.19 -7.61 -1.05
N GLY A 7 9.82 -7.20 -2.28
CA GLY A 7 8.76 -7.84 -3.05
C GLY A 7 7.35 -7.60 -2.48
N LEU A 8 7.22 -6.80 -1.42
CA LEU A 8 5.95 -6.41 -0.80
C LEU A 8 5.42 -5.13 -1.43
N CYS A 9 4.12 -4.91 -1.33
CA CYS A 9 3.46 -3.71 -1.83
C CYS A 9 3.28 -2.68 -0.72
N LEU A 10 3.37 -1.40 -1.11
CA LEU A 10 2.98 -0.28 -0.25
C LEU A 10 1.46 -0.33 -0.05
N ASP A 11 1.01 -0.54 1.19
CA ASP A 11 -0.38 -0.85 1.56
C ASP A 11 -0.87 0.12 2.65
N VAL A 12 -2.11 0.61 2.56
CA VAL A 12 -2.74 1.37 3.66
C VAL A 12 -3.36 0.40 4.66
N THR A 13 -2.89 0.47 5.91
CA THR A 13 -3.31 -0.46 6.98
C THR A 13 -4.82 -0.52 7.13
N SER A 14 -5.34 -1.75 7.10
CA SER A 14 -6.79 -2.04 7.19
C SER A 14 -7.66 -1.35 6.13
N ALA A 15 -7.07 -0.94 5.00
CA ALA A 15 -7.73 -0.16 3.95
C ALA A 15 -8.40 1.14 4.45
N SER A 16 -7.81 1.76 5.48
CA SER A 16 -8.33 3.01 6.05
C SER A 16 -8.35 4.15 5.03
N THR A 17 -9.42 4.92 5.03
CA THR A 17 -9.56 6.14 4.21
C THR A 17 -9.37 7.43 5.01
N ALA A 18 -9.04 7.31 6.30
CA ALA A 18 -8.81 8.45 7.17
C ALA A 18 -7.50 9.17 6.83
N ASN A 19 -7.49 10.49 6.97
CA ASN A 19 -6.26 11.27 6.84
C ASN A 19 -5.24 10.85 7.91
N GLY A 20 -3.99 10.65 7.49
CA GLY A 20 -2.93 10.15 8.37
C GLY A 20 -3.00 8.64 8.63
N ALA A 21 -3.77 7.89 7.83
CA ALA A 21 -3.71 6.43 7.87
C ALA A 21 -2.27 5.92 7.74
N LEU A 22 -1.96 4.89 8.52
CA LEU A 22 -0.66 4.25 8.48
C LEU A 22 -0.47 3.50 7.16
N VAL A 23 0.77 3.48 6.71
CA VAL A 23 1.20 2.76 5.52
C VAL A 23 2.20 1.70 5.94
N GLU A 24 2.04 0.50 5.39
CA GLU A 24 2.86 -0.67 5.67
C GLU A 24 3.37 -1.33 4.39
N LEU A 25 4.33 -2.24 4.54
CA LEU A 25 4.74 -3.15 3.48
C LEU A 25 4.03 -4.48 3.70
N TRP A 26 3.12 -4.82 2.80
CA TRP A 26 2.29 -6.02 2.91
C TRP A 26 2.36 -6.87 1.63
N THR A 27 1.94 -8.13 1.73
CA THR A 27 1.80 -9.00 0.55
C THR A 27 1.03 -8.28 -0.55
N CYS A 28 1.58 -8.31 -1.77
CA CYS A 28 0.89 -7.75 -2.92
C CYS A 28 -0.38 -8.55 -3.22
N THR A 29 -1.54 -7.94 -3.01
CA THR A 29 -2.86 -8.55 -3.26
C THR A 29 -3.55 -7.97 -4.48
N GLY A 30 -3.09 -6.81 -4.96
CA GLY A 30 -3.75 -6.06 -6.03
C GLY A 30 -4.94 -5.22 -5.57
N ALA A 31 -5.22 -5.20 -4.26
CA ALA A 31 -6.27 -4.39 -3.65
C ALA A 31 -6.06 -2.88 -3.90
N SER A 32 -7.15 -2.11 -3.88
CA SER A 32 -7.13 -0.67 -4.17
C SER A 32 -6.26 0.12 -3.18
N ASN A 33 -6.16 -0.31 -1.93
CA ASN A 33 -5.28 0.27 -0.91
C ASN A 33 -3.78 0.00 -1.16
N GLN A 34 -3.43 -0.67 -2.27
CA GLN A 34 -2.05 -0.88 -2.74
C GLN A 34 -1.74 -0.18 -4.08
N GLN A 35 -2.68 0.61 -4.59
CA GLN A 35 -2.58 1.32 -5.86
C GLN A 35 -2.41 2.81 -5.58
N TRP A 36 -1.32 3.40 -6.07
CA TRP A 36 -1.08 4.82 -5.91
C TRP A 36 -0.77 5.47 -7.25
N THR A 37 -1.23 6.70 -7.41
CA THR A 37 -0.92 7.56 -8.55
C THR A 37 0.12 8.57 -8.15
N LEU A 38 1.18 8.70 -8.94
CA LEU A 38 2.10 9.83 -8.82
C LEU A 38 1.38 11.08 -9.34
N GLY A 39 1.37 12.13 -8.52
CA GLY A 39 0.94 13.47 -8.93
C GLY A 39 2.03 14.21 -9.68
#